data_AF-A0A954E5V9-F1
#
_entry.id   AF-A0A954E5V9-F1
#
_cell.length_a   1.000
_cell.length_b   1.000
_cell.length_c   1.000
_cell.angle_alpha   90.00
_cell.angle_beta   90.00
_cell.angle_gamma   90.00
#
_symmetry.space_group_name_H-M   'P 1'
#
loop_
_entity.id
_entity.type
_entity.pdbx_description
1 polymer ?
#
loop_
_entity_poly.entity_id
_entity_poly.type
_entity_poly.pdbx_seq_one_letter_code
_entity_poly.pdbx_strand_id
1 'polypeptide(L)'
;MEFPQNAVFLRGEVRLTIGETIGPGMTRQTERRFPGLIQLVRGTPAEVHLTGPDGQCWTFHRTGAGKRARWPLFAGATFPAMQEVAYGSIGLERIVVQSVLPMAGTGRYVSFALDDETRCEVFSTAVDPDPND
;
A
#
# COMPACT_ATOMS: atom_id res chain seq x y z
N MET A 1 -0.17 -15.93 19.53
CA MET A 1 0.94 -15.03 19.91
C MET A 1 0.78 -13.78 19.05
N GLU A 2 0.20 -12.73 19.64
CA GLU A 2 -0.24 -11.51 18.94
C GLU A 2 0.93 -10.76 18.30
N PHE A 3 0.67 -9.96 17.26
CA PHE A 3 1.54 -8.82 17.00
C PHE A 3 1.71 -8.07 18.33
N PRO A 4 2.90 -7.53 18.66
CA PRO A 4 3.03 -6.71 19.86
C PRO A 4 1.85 -5.71 19.86
N GLN A 5 1.14 -5.56 20.98
CA GLN A 5 -0.01 -4.63 21.08
C GLN A 5 0.34 -3.20 20.65
N ASN A 6 1.65 -2.91 20.53
CA ASN A 6 2.26 -1.66 20.10
C ASN A 6 2.98 -1.75 18.74
N ALA A 7 2.70 -2.73 17.89
CA ALA A 7 3.33 -2.84 16.57
C ALA A 7 2.94 -1.62 15.71
N VAL A 8 3.88 -0.68 15.58
CA VAL A 8 3.70 0.55 14.78
C VAL A 8 3.93 0.29 13.30
N PHE A 9 4.65 -0.78 12.94
CA PHE A 9 4.97 -1.10 11.55
C PHE A 9 4.87 -2.60 11.25
N LEU A 10 4.38 -2.93 10.05
CA LEU A 10 4.38 -4.26 9.47
C LEU A 10 5.23 -4.26 8.20
N ARG A 11 5.93 -5.36 7.92
CA ARG A 11 6.51 -5.58 6.59
C ARG A 11 5.39 -5.97 5.62
N GLY A 12 5.48 -5.53 4.39
CA GLY A 12 4.53 -5.85 3.34
C GLY A 12 5.18 -6.05 1.98
N GLU A 13 4.41 -6.62 1.06
CA GLU A 13 4.64 -6.55 -0.36
C GLU A 13 3.70 -5.49 -0.95
N VAL A 14 4.24 -4.63 -1.81
CA VAL A 14 3.50 -3.64 -2.57
C VAL A 14 3.61 -3.99 -4.04
N ARG A 15 2.47 -4.22 -4.69
CA ARG A 15 2.40 -4.43 -6.15
C ARG A 15 1.88 -3.16 -6.78
N LEU A 16 2.61 -2.66 -7.77
CA LEU A 16 2.24 -1.49 -8.55
C LEU A 16 1.89 -1.95 -9.97
N THR A 17 0.72 -1.54 -10.46
CA THR A 17 0.37 -1.62 -11.88
C THR A 17 0.64 -0.25 -12.51
N ILE A 18 1.56 -0.21 -13.46
CA ILE A 18 1.98 1.01 -14.15
C ILE A 18 1.61 0.90 -15.63
N GLY A 19 0.85 1.87 -16.11
CA GLY A 19 0.52 2.07 -17.52
C GLY A 19 1.57 2.93 -18.21
N GLU A 20 2.16 2.41 -19.28
CA GLU A 20 3.12 3.12 -20.13
C GLU A 20 2.52 3.30 -21.53
N THR A 21 2.48 4.53 -22.04
CA THR A 21 2.11 4.77 -23.44
C THR A 21 3.26 4.33 -24.34
N ILE A 22 3.03 3.29 -25.16
CA ILE A 22 4.03 2.74 -26.09
C ILE A 22 3.76 3.12 -27.56
N GLY A 23 2.66 3.82 -27.82
CA GLY A 23 2.29 4.33 -29.14
C GLY A 23 0.94 5.04 -29.11
N PRO A 24 0.50 5.64 -30.23
CA PRO A 24 -0.80 6.30 -30.32
C PRO A 24 -1.95 5.35 -29.95
N GLY A 25 -2.64 5.65 -28.84
CA GLY A 25 -3.74 4.83 -28.33
C GLY A 25 -3.35 3.46 -27.78
N MET A 26 -2.04 3.17 -27.63
CA MET A 26 -1.55 1.90 -27.10
C MET A 26 -0.89 2.11 -25.73
N THR A 27 -1.47 1.51 -24.71
CA THR A 27 -0.90 1.41 -23.37
C THR A 27 -0.43 0.00 -23.09
N ARG A 28 0.72 -0.12 -22.43
CA ARG A 28 1.22 -1.36 -21.87
C ARG A 28 1.15 -1.27 -20.36
N GLN A 29 0.51 -2.25 -19.74
CA GLN A 29 0.52 -2.39 -18.29
C GLN A 29 1.69 -3.26 -17.87
N THR A 30 2.41 -2.82 -16.85
CA THR A 30 3.48 -3.58 -16.21
C THR A 30 3.20 -3.68 -14.72
N GLU A 31 3.22 -4.90 -14.18
CA GLU A 31 3.17 -5.13 -12.74
C GLU A 31 4.59 -5.22 -12.17
N ARG A 32 4.85 -4.48 -11.09
CA ARG A 32 6.13 -4.53 -10.35
C ARG A 32 5.87 -4.74 -8.87
N ARG A 33 6.70 -5.56 -8.22
CA ARG A 33 6.60 -5.89 -6.79
C ARG A 33 7.75 -5.27 -6.02
N PHE A 34 7.43 -4.69 -4.87
CA PHE A 34 8.38 -3.99 -4.01
C PHE A 34 8.18 -4.44 -2.56
N PRO A 35 9.27 -4.57 -1.79
CA PRO A 35 9.14 -4.61 -0.34
C PRO A 35 8.60 -3.27 0.15
N GLY A 36 7.67 -3.32 1.10
CA GLY A 36 7.10 -2.13 1.72
C GLY A 36 7.04 -2.24 3.24
N LEU A 37 6.85 -1.10 3.88
CA LEU A 37 6.60 -0.98 5.31
C LEU A 37 5.25 -0.29 5.51
N ILE A 38 4.34 -0.95 6.23
CA ILE A 38 2.99 -0.47 6.50
C ILE A 38 2.98 0.09 7.92
N GLN A 39 2.77 1.39 8.08
CA GLN A 39 2.57 1.99 9.39
C GLN A 39 1.14 1.77 9.87
N LEU A 40 1.00 1.35 11.13
CA LEU A 40 -0.28 1.22 11.82
C LEU A 40 -0.44 2.33 12.85
N VAL A 41 -1.60 2.98 12.83
CA VAL A 41 -2.06 3.88 13.90
C VAL A 41 -3.28 3.24 14.53
N ARG A 42 -3.17 2.88 15.82
CA ARG A 42 -4.23 2.16 16.57
C ARG A 42 -4.72 0.90 15.83
N GLY A 43 -3.78 0.12 15.28
CA GLY A 43 -4.06 -1.12 14.55
C GLY A 43 -4.61 -0.94 13.13
N THR A 44 -4.75 0.30 12.64
CA THR A 44 -5.24 0.59 11.30
C THR A 44 -4.12 1.12 10.40
N PRO A 45 -4.01 0.67 9.13
CA PRO A 45 -3.04 1.24 8.19
C PRO A 45 -3.22 2.74 8.01
N ALA A 46 -2.13 3.47 8.20
CA ALA A 46 -2.06 4.92 8.05
C ALA A 46 -1.09 5.33 6.94
N GLU A 47 0.05 4.65 6.82
CA GLU A 47 1.05 4.92 5.78
C GLU A 47 1.61 3.64 5.19
N VAL A 48 2.05 3.72 3.93
CA VAL A 48 2.84 2.67 3.28
C VAL A 48 4.06 3.30 2.65
N HIS A 49 5.24 2.76 2.99
CA HIS A 49 6.53 3.21 2.51
C HIS A 49 7.16 2.16 1.61
N LEU A 50 7.73 2.58 0.49
CA LEU A 50 8.57 1.74 -0.37
C LEU A 50 9.59 2.60 -1.12
N THR A 51 10.67 1.99 -1.59
CA THR A 51 11.50 2.60 -2.64
C THR A 51 10.82 2.36 -3.98
N GLY A 52 10.45 3.45 -4.66
CA GLY A 52 9.70 3.43 -5.90
C GLY A 52 10.50 2.92 -7.12
N PRO A 53 9.80 2.69 -8.25
CA PRO A 53 10.39 2.39 -9.55
C PRO A 53 11.54 3.30 -10.00
N ASP A 54 11.48 4.56 -9.59
CA ASP A 54 12.39 5.66 -9.90
C ASP A 54 13.55 5.79 -8.90
N GLY A 55 13.61 4.90 -7.91
CA GLY A 55 14.61 4.92 -6.84
C GLY A 55 14.31 5.93 -5.71
N GLN A 56 13.21 6.68 -5.78
CA GLN A 56 12.82 7.63 -4.73
C GLN A 56 12.10 6.92 -3.58
N CYS A 57 12.06 7.56 -2.42
CA CYS A 57 11.19 7.16 -1.32
C CYS A 57 9.75 7.53 -1.69
N TRP A 58 8.85 6.54 -1.72
CA TRP A 58 7.42 6.73 -1.95
C TRP A 58 6.65 6.46 -0.66
N THR A 59 5.81 7.41 -0.24
CA THR A 59 4.89 7.28 0.90
C THR A 59 3.45 7.42 0.40
N PHE A 60 2.64 6.37 0.56
CA PHE A 60 1.19 6.49 0.45
C PHE A 60 0.62 6.83 1.83
N HIS A 61 0.02 8.00 1.97
CA HIS A 61 -0.50 8.46 3.27
C HIS A 61 -2.02 8.50 3.25
N ARG A 62 -2.65 7.83 4.22
CA ARG A 62 -4.11 7.83 4.35
C ARG A 62 -4.61 9.18 4.87
N THR A 63 -5.36 9.89 4.03
CA THR A 63 -6.09 11.09 4.41
C THR A 63 -7.58 10.80 4.57
N GLY A 64 -8.27 11.52 5.46
CA GLY A 64 -9.70 11.36 5.71
C GLY A 64 -10.08 10.07 6.46
N ALA A 65 -11.38 9.79 6.55
CA ALA A 65 -11.92 8.66 7.31
C ALA A 65 -13.05 7.93 6.57
N GLY A 66 -13.24 6.66 6.92
CA GLY A 66 -14.29 5.80 6.35
C GLY A 66 -14.26 5.74 4.82
N LYS A 67 -15.42 5.85 4.17
CA LYS A 67 -15.59 5.80 2.70
C LYS A 67 -14.95 6.97 1.95
N ARG A 68 -14.60 8.06 2.67
CA ARG A 68 -13.93 9.23 2.10
C ARG A 68 -12.42 9.16 2.20
N ALA A 69 -11.87 8.08 2.76
CA ALA A 69 -10.43 7.91 2.84
C ALA A 69 -9.80 7.94 1.43
N ARG A 70 -8.67 8.61 1.33
CA ARG A 70 -7.84 8.69 0.12
C ARG A 70 -6.40 8.38 0.52
N TRP A 71 -5.62 7.95 -0.44
CA TRP A 71 -4.22 7.57 -0.25
C TRP A 71 -3.34 8.27 -1.29
N PRO A 72 -3.19 9.60 -1.22
CA PRO A 72 -2.23 10.32 -2.06
C PRO A 72 -0.82 9.72 -1.94
N LEU A 73 -0.09 9.75 -3.06
CA LEU A 73 1.31 9.39 -3.12
C LEU A 73 2.16 10.63 -2.88
N PHE A 74 3.19 10.47 -2.05
CA PHE A 74 4.27 11.43 -1.89
C PHE A 74 5.58 10.78 -2.33
N ALA A 75 6.45 11.53 -3.01
CA ALA A 75 7.78 11.10 -3.40
C ALA A 75 8.87 12.04 -2.84
N GLY A 76 10.10 11.53 -2.69
CA GLY A 76 11.23 12.34 -2.24
C GLY A 76 12.47 11.51 -1.89
N ALA A 77 13.49 12.18 -1.34
CA ALA A 77 14.77 11.55 -1.03
C ALA A 77 14.77 10.75 0.30
N THR A 78 13.79 10.97 1.17
CA THR A 78 13.72 10.38 2.52
C THR A 78 12.30 9.96 2.89
N PHE A 79 12.15 9.04 3.83
CA PHE A 79 10.87 8.71 4.45
C PHE A 79 10.58 9.56 5.71
N PRO A 80 9.32 9.95 5.97
CA PRO A 80 8.23 9.94 5.00
C PRO A 80 8.52 10.95 3.88
N ALA A 81 8.14 10.60 2.65
CA ALA A 81 8.17 11.51 1.53
C ALA A 81 7.10 12.61 1.70
N MET A 82 7.40 13.83 1.22
CA MET A 82 6.60 15.02 1.52
C MET A 82 6.09 15.76 0.27
N GLN A 83 6.57 15.43 -0.92
CA GLN A 83 6.12 16.06 -2.16
C GLN A 83 5.03 15.20 -2.81
N GLU A 84 3.80 15.71 -2.86
CA GLU A 84 2.69 14.98 -3.47
C GLU A 84 2.90 14.78 -4.98
N VAL A 85 2.60 13.57 -5.45
CA VAL A 85 2.69 13.16 -6.85
C VAL A 85 1.36 12.55 -7.26
N ALA A 86 0.76 13.09 -8.32
CA ALA A 86 -0.45 12.54 -8.89
C ALA A 86 -0.17 11.18 -9.54
N TYR A 87 -1.01 10.18 -9.29
CA TYR A 87 -0.84 8.82 -9.84
C TYR A 87 -0.72 8.85 -11.37
N GLY A 88 -1.57 9.64 -12.03
CA GLY A 88 -1.55 9.79 -13.50
C GLY A 88 -0.26 10.39 -14.07
N SER A 89 0.51 11.18 -13.31
CA SER A 89 1.76 11.78 -13.84
C SER A 89 2.90 10.76 -13.97
N ILE A 90 2.79 9.63 -13.28
CA ILE A 90 3.74 8.51 -13.27
C ILE A 90 3.15 7.23 -13.87
N GLY A 91 1.94 7.32 -14.45
CA GLY A 91 1.22 6.18 -15.01
C GLY A 91 0.82 5.12 -13.98
N LEU A 92 0.71 5.47 -12.69
CA LEU A 92 0.31 4.52 -11.65
C LEU A 92 -1.21 4.29 -11.70
N GLU A 93 -1.63 3.08 -12.02
CA GLU A 93 -3.05 2.75 -12.25
C GLU A 93 -3.66 1.98 -11.07
N ARG A 94 -2.87 1.14 -10.39
CA ARG A 94 -3.34 0.34 -9.26
C ARG A 94 -2.21 0.02 -8.31
N ILE A 95 -2.55 -0.05 -7.02
CA ILE A 95 -1.66 -0.54 -5.98
C ILE A 95 -2.34 -1.65 -5.22
N VAL A 96 -1.60 -2.69 -4.88
CA VAL A 96 -2.03 -3.73 -3.93
C VAL A 96 -0.99 -3.81 -2.82
N VAL A 97 -1.42 -3.63 -1.58
CA VAL A 97 -0.59 -3.71 -0.39
C VAL A 97 -1.01 -4.93 0.41
N GLN A 98 -0.06 -5.80 0.73
CA GLN A 98 -0.31 -6.99 1.53
C GLN A 98 0.77 -7.15 2.59
N SER A 99 0.40 -7.25 3.87
CA SER A 99 1.37 -7.53 4.94
C SER A 99 1.97 -8.93 4.75
N VAL A 100 3.28 -9.04 4.92
CA VAL A 100 3.94 -10.35 5.03
C VAL A 100 3.70 -10.86 6.45
N LEU A 101 2.99 -11.97 6.58
CA LEU A 101 2.78 -12.61 7.87
C LEU A 101 4.10 -13.19 8.41
N PRO A 102 4.41 -13.03 9.71
CA PRO A 102 5.48 -13.82 10.32
C PRO A 102 5.12 -15.31 10.28
N MET A 103 6.14 -16.18 10.33
CA MET A 103 6.00 -17.64 10.43
C MET A 103 5.17 -18.13 11.65
N ALA A 104 4.82 -17.23 12.58
CA ALA A 104 4.03 -17.52 13.78
C ALA A 104 2.69 -16.76 13.82
N GLY A 105 1.73 -17.23 13.01
CA GLY A 105 0.34 -17.54 13.43
C GLY A 105 -0.47 -16.55 14.26
N THR A 106 -0.61 -15.28 13.87
CA THR A 106 -1.64 -14.38 14.43
C THR A 106 -2.99 -14.48 13.69
N GLY A 107 -2.99 -15.02 12.46
CA GLY A 107 -4.15 -15.04 11.58
C GLY A 107 -4.61 -13.68 11.06
N ARG A 108 -3.97 -12.57 11.47
CA ARG A 108 -4.34 -11.20 11.07
C ARG A 108 -3.39 -10.69 10.00
N TYR A 109 -3.93 -10.25 8.86
CA TYR A 109 -3.17 -9.60 7.80
C TYR A 109 -3.81 -8.25 7.43
N VAL A 110 -3.00 -7.37 6.86
CA VAL A 110 -3.46 -6.17 6.17
C VAL A 110 -3.42 -6.47 4.68
N SER A 111 -4.55 -6.35 4.00
CA SER A 111 -4.60 -6.36 2.54
C SER A 111 -5.53 -5.27 2.05
N PHE A 112 -5.02 -4.42 1.18
CA PHE A 112 -5.87 -3.45 0.50
C PHE A 112 -5.38 -3.10 -0.90
N ALA A 113 -6.31 -2.61 -1.71
CA ALA A 113 -6.03 -2.12 -3.06
C ALA A 113 -6.44 -0.65 -3.20
N LEU A 114 -5.61 0.12 -3.91
CA LEU A 114 -5.86 1.50 -4.27
C LEU A 114 -6.05 1.62 -5.78
N ASP A 115 -7.08 2.34 -6.22
CA ASP A 115 -7.30 2.70 -7.61
C ASP A 115 -6.47 3.93 -8.04
N ASP A 116 -6.60 4.30 -9.32
CA ASP A 116 -5.95 5.47 -9.94
C ASP A 116 -6.43 6.81 -9.36
N GLU A 117 -7.58 6.81 -8.69
CA GLU A 117 -8.13 7.94 -7.96
C GLU A 117 -7.76 7.93 -6.46
N THR A 118 -6.80 7.11 -6.05
CA THR A 118 -6.30 6.97 -4.68
C THR A 118 -7.30 6.42 -3.67
N ARG A 119 -8.41 5.84 -4.13
CA ARG A 119 -9.47 5.29 -3.27
C ARG A 119 -9.16 3.85 -2.92
N CYS A 120 -9.50 3.47 -1.70
CA CYS A 120 -9.39 2.08 -1.26
C CYS A 120 -10.61 1.28 -1.75
N GLU A 121 -10.40 0.34 -2.68
CA GLU A 121 -11.47 -0.49 -3.25
C GLU A 121 -11.82 -1.71 -2.39
N VAL A 122 -10.79 -2.37 -1.86
CA VAL A 122 -10.93 -3.58 -1.05
C VAL A 122 -10.05 -3.37 0.16
N PHE A 123 -10.65 -3.40 1.35
CA PHE A 123 -9.92 -3.44 2.61
C PHE A 123 -10.34 -4.73 3.31
N SER A 124 -9.50 -5.75 3.26
CA SER A 124 -9.68 -6.93 4.10
C SER A 124 -8.68 -6.88 5.25
N THR A 125 -9.20 -6.58 6.43
CA THR A 125 -8.67 -7.12 7.68
C THR A 125 -9.50 -8.35 7.98
N ALA A 126 -9.15 -9.50 7.41
CA ALA A 126 -9.78 -10.74 7.83
C ALA A 126 -9.09 -11.24 9.10
N VAL A 127 -9.91 -11.50 10.12
CA VAL A 127 -9.62 -12.45 11.18
C VAL A 127 -10.22 -13.75 10.66
N ASP A 128 -9.40 -14.77 10.41
CA ASP A 128 -9.95 -16.12 10.19
C ASP A 128 -10.62 -16.55 11.51
N PRO A 129 -11.83 -17.13 11.53
CA PRO A 129 -12.36 -17.80 12.72
C PRO A 129 -11.33 -18.81 13.22
N ASP A 130 -11.29 -18.96 14.54
CA ASP A 130 -10.31 -19.77 15.24
C ASP A 130 -10.13 -21.14 14.55
N PRO A 131 -8.91 -21.67 14.34
CA PRO A 131 -8.74 -23.06 13.89
C PRO A 131 -9.33 -24.10 14.87
N ASN A 132 -9.89 -23.66 16.00
CA ASN A 132 -10.63 -24.48 16.97
C ASN A 132 -12.13 -24.13 17.11
N ASP A 133 -12.72 -23.32 16.21
CA ASP A 133 -14.19 -23.16 16.11
C ASP A 133 -14.82 -24.19 15.15
#